data_AF-A0A4Y2BLB6-F1
#
_entry.id   AF-A0A4Y2BLB6-F1
#
_cell.length_a   1.000
_cell.length_b   1.000
_cell.length_c   1.000
_cell.angle_alpha   90.00
_cell.angle_beta   90.00
_cell.angle_gamma   90.00
#
_symmetry.space_group_name_H-M   'P 1'
#
loop_
_entity.id
_entity.type
_entity.pdbx_description
1 polymer ?
#
loop_
_entity_poly.entity_id
_entity_poly.type
_entity_poly.pdbx_seq_one_letter_code
_entity_poly.pdbx_strand_id
1 'polypeptide(L)'
;MVPTRWRPPHKVSSVQQCIRDTFQQQVIGYGGCVEWPPRSPDLNPLDIFLWGYIKQRVYAIHPPTLQELRNRITDARASLSPAMLYNVQREVQSRAQMVYC
;
A
#
# COMPACT_ATOMS: atom_id res chain seq x y z
N MET A 1 3.32 12.45 -1.67
CA MET A 1 2.12 12.11 -0.89
C MET A 1 2.08 10.61 -0.69
N VAL A 2 2.02 10.15 0.57
CA VAL A 2 1.92 8.71 0.88
C VAL A 2 0.45 8.34 1.11
N PRO A 3 -0.12 7.43 0.30
CA PRO A 3 -1.48 6.96 0.50
C PRO A 3 -1.51 5.84 1.54
N THR A 4 -2.09 6.08 2.72
CA THR A 4 -2.27 5.05 3.75
C THR A 4 -3.75 4.81 4.01
N ARG A 5 -4.17 3.53 4.00
CA ARG A 5 -5.53 3.15 4.37
C ARG A 5 -5.65 3.08 5.89
N TRP A 6 -6.33 4.05 6.49
CA TRP A 6 -6.44 4.17 7.95
C TRP A 6 -7.59 3.32 8.53
N ARG A 7 -7.24 2.15 9.10
CA ARG A 7 -8.15 1.32 9.91
C ARG A 7 -8.16 1.77 11.40
N PRO A 8 -9.18 1.43 12.22
CA PRO A 8 -9.34 1.91 13.60
C PRO A 8 -8.10 1.88 14.52
N PRO A 9 -7.23 0.85 14.49
CA PRO A 9 -6.01 0.85 15.32
C PRO A 9 -5.00 1.93 14.92
N HIS A 10 -5.04 2.44 13.69
CA HIS A 10 -4.18 3.53 13.22
C HIS A 10 -4.76 4.92 13.55
N LYS A 11 -5.90 4.99 14.25
CA LYS A 11 -6.54 6.25 14.69
C LYS A 11 -6.03 6.77 16.05
N VAL A 12 -5.09 6.06 16.68
CA VAL A 12 -4.49 6.49 17.95
C VAL A 12 -3.61 7.72 17.70
N SER A 13 -3.78 8.76 18.51
CA SER A 13 -3.13 10.06 18.34
C SER A 13 -1.60 10.00 18.28
N SER A 14 -0.98 9.12 19.07
CA SER A 14 0.47 8.91 19.07
C SER A 14 0.99 8.33 17.74
N VAL A 15 0.26 7.39 17.16
CA VAL A 15 0.58 6.79 15.85
C VAL A 15 0.44 7.83 14.74
N GLN A 16 -0.59 8.67 14.80
CA GLN A 16 -0.78 9.74 13.82
C GLN A 16 0.32 10.80 13.88
N GLN A 17 0.74 11.21 15.08
CA GLN A 17 1.83 12.18 15.25
C GLN A 17 3.14 11.64 14.66
N CYS A 18 3.50 10.40 15.01
CA CYS A 18 4.68 9.75 14.47
C CYS A 18 4.68 9.69 12.93
N ILE A 19 3.54 9.34 12.33
CA ILE A 19 3.42 9.27 10.86
C ILE A 19 3.54 10.68 10.24
N ARG A 20 2.90 11.69 10.81
CA ARG A 20 3.01 13.08 10.33
C ARG A 20 4.45 13.59 10.37
N ASP A 21 5.16 13.33 11.46
CA ASP A 21 6.54 13.79 11.64
C ASP A 21 7.48 13.08 10.66
N THR A 22 7.29 11.77 10.47
CA THR A 22 8.09 10.96 9.54
C THR A 22 7.94 11.43 8.09
N PHE A 23 6.73 11.80 7.69
CA PHE A 23 6.41 12.18 6.31
C PHE A 23 6.21 13.68 6.11
N GLN A 24 6.63 14.51 7.07
CA GLN A 24 6.58 15.98 6.99
C GLN A 24 5.21 16.50 6.55
N GLN A 25 4.12 15.98 7.15
CA GLN A 25 2.73 16.32 6.81
C GLN A 25 2.25 15.93 5.38
N GLN A 26 3.09 15.29 4.56
CA GLN A 26 2.75 14.89 3.18
C GLN A 26 1.97 13.57 3.10
N VAL A 27 0.93 13.45 3.92
CA VAL A 27 0.13 12.24 4.09
C VAL A 27 -1.31 12.50 3.67
N ILE A 28 -1.91 11.54 2.97
CA ILE A 28 -3.34 11.56 2.63
C ILE A 28 -4.06 10.70 3.68
N GLY A 29 -4.99 11.30 4.44
CA GLY A 29 -5.69 10.63 5.53
C GLY A 29 -6.01 11.53 6.73
N TYR A 30 -6.47 10.90 7.81
CA TYR A 30 -6.97 11.62 8.98
C TYR A 30 -5.86 12.44 9.65
N GLY A 31 -6.02 13.76 9.66
CA GLY A 31 -5.03 14.71 10.18
C GLY A 31 -3.86 15.01 9.25
N GLY A 32 -3.92 14.61 7.98
CA GLY A 32 -3.00 15.05 6.92
C GLY A 32 -3.52 16.27 6.15
N CYS A 33 -2.75 16.74 5.15
CA CYS A 33 -3.13 17.90 4.32
C CYS A 33 -4.34 17.63 3.41
N VAL A 34 -4.56 16.36 3.04
CA VAL A 34 -5.68 15.91 2.19
C VAL A 34 -6.41 14.75 2.88
N GLU A 35 -7.73 14.83 3.00
CA GLU A 35 -8.51 13.73 3.56
C GLU A 35 -8.57 12.53 2.61
N TRP A 36 -8.56 11.31 3.17
CA TRP A 36 -8.74 10.08 2.40
C TRP A 36 -10.20 9.93 1.98
N PRO A 37 -10.52 9.64 0.72
CA PRO A 37 -11.90 9.55 0.29
C PRO A 37 -12.55 8.29 0.85
N PRO A 38 -13.84 8.36 1.26
CA PRO A 38 -14.52 7.20 1.80
C PRO A 38 -14.62 6.08 0.76
N ARG A 39 -14.25 4.86 1.15
CA ARG A 39 -14.31 3.64 0.32
C ARG A 39 -13.39 3.63 -0.91
N SER A 40 -12.20 4.25 -0.82
CA SER A 40 -11.21 4.19 -1.91
C SER A 40 -10.03 3.23 -1.66
N PRO A 41 -10.21 1.90 -1.74
CA PRO A 41 -9.08 0.95 -1.73
C PRO A 41 -8.24 1.05 -3.02
N ASP A 42 -8.81 1.62 -4.07
CA ASP A 42 -8.23 1.91 -5.38
C ASP A 42 -7.16 3.01 -5.36
N LEU A 43 -6.97 3.69 -4.23
CA LEU A 43 -5.87 4.63 -4.03
C LEU A 43 -4.71 4.03 -3.20
N ASN A 44 -4.86 2.81 -2.69
CA ASN A 44 -3.80 2.14 -1.95
C ASN A 44 -2.93 1.28 -2.89
N PRO A 45 -1.67 1.65 -3.19
CA PRO A 45 -0.78 0.90 -4.08
C PRO A 45 -0.58 -0.57 -3.65
N LEU A 46 -0.68 -0.85 -2.35
CA LEU A 46 -0.59 -2.22 -1.83
C LEU A 46 -1.80 -3.06 -2.22
N ASP A 47 -3.00 -2.48 -2.14
CA ASP A 47 -4.26 -3.16 -2.47
C ASP A 47 -4.46 -3.26 -3.99
N ILE A 48 -3.99 -2.28 -4.77
CA ILE A 48 -4.09 -2.27 -6.25
C ILE A 48 -3.20 -3.34 -6.87
N PHE A 49 -1.96 -3.48 -6.36
CA PHE A 49 -0.94 -4.26 -7.05
C PHE A 49 -0.26 -5.30 -6.14
N LEU A 50 0.36 -4.85 -5.06
CA LEU A 50 1.30 -5.69 -4.31
C LEU A 50 0.66 -6.98 -3.81
N TRP A 51 -0.53 -6.90 -3.21
CA TRP A 51 -1.21 -8.09 -2.69
C TRP A 51 -1.65 -9.06 -3.78
N GLY A 52 -2.10 -8.56 -4.93
CA GLY A 52 -2.42 -9.41 -6.09
C GLY A 52 -1.17 -10.12 -6.60
N TYR A 53 -0.10 -9.37 -6.79
CA TYR A 53 1.19 -9.87 -7.27
C TYR A 53 1.82 -10.94 -6.36
N ILE A 54 1.91 -10.66 -5.06
CA ILE A 54 2.48 -11.61 -4.10
C ILE A 54 1.64 -12.87 -4.03
N LYS A 55 0.29 -12.75 -3.94
CA LYS A 55 -0.58 -13.92 -3.88
C LYS A 55 -0.43 -14.82 -5.11
N GLN A 56 -0.37 -14.21 -6.29
CA GLN A 56 -0.20 -14.96 -7.55
C GLN A 56 1.09 -15.80 -7.54
N ARG A 57 2.20 -15.26 -7.03
CA ARG A 57 3.48 -15.98 -6.96
C ARG A 57 3.53 -17.02 -5.86
N VAL A 58 3.06 -16.66 -4.67
CA VAL A 58 3.11 -17.53 -3.49
C VAL A 58 2.23 -18.76 -3.68
N TYR A 59 1.02 -18.57 -4.24
CA TYR A 59 0.02 -19.60 -4.44
C TYR A 59 -0.03 -20.17 -5.85
N ALA A 60 0.93 -19.84 -6.73
CA ALA A 60 1.09 -20.51 -8.02
C ALA A 60 1.19 -22.04 -7.85
N ILE A 61 1.83 -22.47 -6.76
CA ILE A 61 1.80 -23.83 -6.24
C ILE A 61 1.39 -23.72 -4.76
N HIS A 62 0.55 -24.60 -4.25
CA HIS A 62 0.19 -24.57 -2.83
C HIS A 62 1.43 -24.84 -1.95
N PRO A 63 1.85 -23.93 -1.05
CA PRO A 63 3.00 -24.16 -0.19
C PRO A 63 2.61 -25.13 0.94
N PRO A 64 3.28 -26.29 1.09
CA PRO A 64 2.90 -27.32 2.06
C PRO A 64 3.30 -26.99 3.50
N THR A 65 4.19 -26.00 3.71
CA THR A 65 4.68 -25.63 5.04
C THR A 65 4.72 -24.12 5.23
N LEU A 66 4.69 -23.68 6.49
CA LEU A 66 4.85 -22.27 6.85
C LEU A 66 6.21 -21.71 6.42
N GLN A 67 7.26 -22.54 6.46
CA GLN A 67 8.60 -22.12 6.04
C GLN A 67 8.65 -21.83 4.54
N GLU A 68 8.06 -22.71 3.72
CA GLU A 68 7.98 -22.51 2.28
C GLU A 68 7.14 -21.27 1.94
N LEU A 69 6.04 -21.05 2.66
CA LEU A 69 5.23 -19.85 2.52
C LEU A 69 6.06 -18.57 2.78
N ARG A 70 6.87 -18.55 3.85
CA ARG A 70 7.74 -17.41 4.20
C ARG A 70 8.83 -17.17 3.15
N ASN A 71 9.46 -18.23 2.67
CA ASN A 71 10.49 -18.15 1.62
C ASN A 71 9.89 -17.53 0.35
N ARG A 72 8.73 -18.04 -0.11
CA ARG A 72 8.07 -17.53 -1.31
C ARG A 72 7.60 -16.08 -1.20
N ILE A 73 7.15 -15.65 -0.02
CA ILE A 73 6.82 -14.23 0.21
C ILE A 73 8.08 -13.37 0.07
N THR A 74 9.21 -13.84 0.60
CA THR A 74 10.51 -13.15 0.49
C THR A 74 10.97 -13.08 -0.96
N ASP A 75 10.87 -14.18 -1.71
CA ASP A 75 11.24 -14.24 -3.12
C ASP A 75 10.32 -13.37 -4.00
N ALA A 76 9.01 -13.42 -3.75
CA ALA A 76 8.04 -12.57 -4.45
C ALA A 76 8.34 -11.09 -4.21
N ARG A 77 8.70 -10.71 -2.98
CA ARG A 77 9.15 -9.35 -2.66
C ARG A 77 10.45 -9.00 -3.39
N ALA A 78 11.44 -9.88 -3.38
CA ALA A 78 12.73 -9.66 -4.04
C ALA A 78 12.59 -9.53 -5.57
N SER A 79 11.56 -10.16 -6.15
CA SER A 79 11.29 -10.09 -7.59
C SER A 79 10.65 -8.77 -8.06
N LEU A 80 10.29 -7.86 -7.15
CA LEU A 80 9.72 -6.58 -7.51
C LEU A 80 10.77 -5.71 -8.19
N SER A 81 10.54 -5.36 -9.46
CA SER A 81 11.44 -4.47 -10.18
C SER A 81 11.09 -3.00 -9.95
N PRO A 82 12.07 -2.08 -10.05
CA PRO A 82 11.81 -0.65 -10.00
C PRO A 82 10.77 -0.19 -11.03
N ALA A 83 10.74 -0.80 -12.22
CA ALA A 83 9.77 -0.49 -13.27
C ALA A 83 8.33 -0.81 -12.84
N MET A 84 8.12 -1.91 -12.12
CA MET A 84 6.79 -2.26 -11.59
C MET A 84 6.33 -1.24 -10.56
N LEU A 85 7.23 -0.82 -9.66
CA LEU A 85 6.91 0.21 -8.66
C LEU A 85 6.59 1.56 -9.32
N TYR A 86 7.33 1.94 -10.36
CA TYR A 86 7.06 3.15 -11.13
C TYR A 86 5.68 3.11 -11.80
N ASN A 87 5.31 1.98 -12.40
CA ASN A 87 3.99 1.83 -13.03
C ASN A 87 2.85 1.94 -12.00
N VAL A 88 3.02 1.33 -10.81
CA VAL A 88 2.05 1.45 -9.72
C VAL A 88 1.90 2.89 -9.25
N GLN A 89 3.02 3.62 -9.13
CA GLN A 89 2.98 5.03 -8.77
C GLN A 89 2.19 5.86 -9.78
N ARG A 90 2.42 5.64 -11.09
CA ARG A 90 1.67 6.32 -12.14
C ARG A 90 0.18 6.01 -12.11
N GLU A 91 -0.17 4.75 -11.91
CA GLU A 91 -1.57 4.31 -11.81
C GLU A 91 -2.28 4.97 -10.61
N VAL A 92 -1.64 4.99 -9.44
CA VAL A 92 -2.18 5.67 -8.26
C VAL A 92 -2.37 7.17 -8.51
N GLN A 93 -1.43 7.83 -9.18
CA GLN A 93 -1.55 9.24 -9.54
C GLN A 93 -2.73 9.50 -10.48
N SER A 94 -2.89 8.65 -11.51
CA SER A 94 -4.03 8.75 -12.45
C SER A 94 -5.37 8.55 -11.74
N ARG A 95 -5.47 7.58 -10.84
CA ARG A 95 -6.69 7.34 -10.05
C ARG A 95 -6.96 8.46 -9.06
N ALA A 96 -5.94 8.99 -8.42
CA ALA A 96 -6.08 10.13 -7.52
C ALA A 96 -6.64 11.36 -8.28
N GLN A 97 -6.19 11.61 -9.52
CA GLN A 97 -6.77 12.67 -10.35
C GLN A 97 -8.26 12.47 -10.61
N MET A 98 -8.73 11.24 -10.84
CA MET A 98 -10.16 10.99 -11.04
C MET A 98 -11.02 11.15 -9.78
N VAL A 99 -10.41 11.03 -8.59
CA VAL A 99 -11.15 11.08 -7.31
C VAL A 99 -11.14 12.49 -6.71
N TYR A 100 -10.09 13.27 -6.96
CA TYR A 100 -9.89 14.60 -6.40
C TYR A 100 -10.08 15.75 -7.40
N CYS A 101 -10.46 15.46 -8.65
CA CYS A 101 -10.94 16.43 -9.64
C CYS A 101 -12.44 16.22 -9.88
#